data_AF-A0A5D8YS90-F1
#
_entry.id   AF-A0A5D8YS90-F1
#
_cell.length_a   1.000
_cell.length_b   1.000
_cell.length_c   1.000
_cell.angle_alpha   90.00
_cell.angle_beta   90.00
_cell.angle_gamma   90.00
#
_symmetry.space_group_name_H-M   'P 1'
#
loop_
_entity.id
_entity.type
_entity.pdbx_description
1 polymer ?
#
loop_
_entity_poly.entity_id
_entity_poly.type
_entity_poly.pdbx_seq_one_letter_code
_entity_poly.pdbx_strand_id
1 'polypeptide(L)' 'MNEFNRQNPNFWKGYFIYINPNDPAIWVKKRSGLGWTLNFAHRKSYFIMGGILLAAAAIALISAYYKNSS' A
#
# COMPACT_ATOMS: atom_id res chain seq x y z
N MET A 1 10.06 9.03 13.91
CA MET A 1 10.44 7.63 13.59
C MET A 1 11.52 7.65 12.53
N ASN A 2 12.69 7.01 12.73
CA ASN A 2 13.75 6.93 11.72
C ASN A 2 13.73 5.55 11.02
N GLU A 3 14.54 5.38 9.97
CA GLU A 3 14.53 4.14 9.17
C GLU A 3 14.96 2.91 9.98
N PHE A 4 15.94 3.04 10.88
CA PHE A 4 16.36 1.95 11.75
C PHE A 4 15.20 1.45 12.63
N ASN A 5 14.48 2.37 13.29
CA ASN A 5 13.34 2.03 14.13
C ASN A 5 12.20 1.37 13.33
N ARG A 6 12.03 1.73 12.05
CA ARG A 6 11.01 1.13 11.16
C ARG A 6 11.30 -0.32 10.81
N GLN A 7 12.54 -0.80 10.96
CA GLN A 7 12.89 -2.20 10.72
C GLN A 7 12.49 -3.15 11.86
N ASN A 8 11.95 -2.61 12.97
CA ASN A 8 11.48 -3.43 14.09
C ASN A 8 10.42 -4.44 13.59
N PRO A 9 10.64 -5.76 13.74
CA PRO A 9 9.73 -6.80 13.30
C PRO A 9 8.30 -6.67 13.84
N ASN A 10 8.12 -6.06 15.01
CA ASN A 10 6.79 -5.88 15.63
C ASN A 10 5.84 -5.01 14.80
N PHE A 11 6.38 -4.15 13.92
CA PHE A 11 5.58 -3.32 13.02
C PHE A 11 5.31 -3.99 11.68
N TRP A 12 5.89 -5.16 11.41
CA TRP A 12 5.76 -5.86 10.14
C TRP A 12 4.94 -7.13 10.30
N LYS A 13 3.82 -7.22 9.58
CA LYS A 13 3.11 -8.48 9.38
C LYS A 13 3.66 -9.16 8.14
N GLY A 14 4.41 -10.23 8.37
CA GLY A 14 5.20 -10.88 7.32
C GLY A 14 6.27 -9.93 6.77
N TYR A 15 6.45 -9.93 5.45
CA TYR A 15 7.49 -9.13 4.79
C TYR A 15 6.99 -7.82 4.16
N PHE A 16 5.67 -7.64 4.07
CA PHE A 16 5.08 -6.63 3.17
C PHE A 16 4.22 -5.57 3.87
N ILE A 17 3.55 -5.93 4.96
CA ILE A 17 2.55 -5.07 5.59
C ILE A 17 3.17 -4.37 6.79
N TYR A 18 3.27 -3.04 6.70
CA TYR A 18 3.75 -2.19 7.79
C TYR A 18 2.56 -1.60 8.57
N ILE A 19 2.58 -1.74 9.90
CA ILE A 19 1.56 -1.24 10.82
C ILE A 19 2.26 -0.65 12.04
N ASN A 20 2.27 0.67 12.13
CA ASN A 20 2.73 1.37 13.32
C ASN A 20 1.90 2.64 13.57
N PRO A 21 0.99 2.64 14.57
CA PRO A 21 0.20 3.81 14.92
C PRO A 21 1.05 5.02 15.38
N ASN A 22 2.25 4.77 15.92
CA ASN A 22 3.14 5.80 16.44
C ASN A 22 4.02 6.45 15.35
N ASP A 23 4.07 5.89 14.13
CA ASP A 23 4.71 6.54 12.99
C ASP A 23 3.65 7.31 12.19
N PRO A 24 3.65 8.66 12.18
CA PRO A 24 2.65 9.44 11.46
C PRO A 24 2.82 9.35 9.92
N ALA A 25 3.91 8.78 9.42
CA ALA A 25 4.13 8.61 8.00
C ALA A 25 3.12 7.62 7.39
N ILE A 26 2.48 8.05 6.30
CA ILE A 26 1.65 7.18 5.45
C ILE A 26 2.52 6.33 4.53
N TRP A 27 3.61 6.89 4.00
CA TRP A 27 4.52 6.24 3.06
C TRP A 27 5.81 5.86 3.77
N VAL A 28 6.18 4.58 3.69
CA VAL A 28 7.32 4.01 4.40
C VAL A 28 8.14 3.18 3.43
N LYS A 29 9.47 3.21 3.52
CA LYS A 29 10.33 2.36 2.67
C LYS A 29 10.04 0.88 2.93
N LYS A 30 10.01 0.06 1.88
CA LYS A 30 9.88 -1.40 2.05
C LYS A 30 11.10 -1.95 2.77
N ARG A 31 10.92 -3.01 3.56
CA ARG A 31 12.00 -3.74 4.23
C ARG A 31 13.01 -4.37 3.25
N SER A 32 12.62 -4.63 2.00
CA SER A 32 13.53 -5.03 0.92
C SER A 32 14.49 -3.94 0.45
N GLY A 33 14.29 -2.68 0.87
CA GLY A 33 15.11 -1.53 0.46
C GLY A 33 14.68 -0.88 -0.86
N LEU A 34 13.84 -1.54 -1.66
CA LEU A 34 13.34 -1.00 -2.93
C LEU A 34 11.88 -0.55 -2.84
N GLY A 35 11.65 0.74 -3.09
CA GLY A 35 10.33 1.36 -3.12
C GLY A 35 9.71 1.59 -1.74
N TRP A 36 8.40 1.80 -1.73
CA TRP A 36 7.62 2.17 -0.56
C TRP A 36 6.42 1.24 -0.37
N THR A 37 5.89 1.23 0.85
CA THR A 37 4.63 0.62 1.26
C THR A 37 3.83 1.66 2.05
N LEU A 38 2.56 1.35 2.31
CA LEU A 38 1.71 2.18 3.15
C LEU A 38 1.77 1.71 4.61
N ASN A 39 1.67 2.65 5.54
CA ASN A 39 1.43 2.36 6.94
C ASN A 39 -0.05 2.10 7.18
N PHE A 40 -0.44 0.83 7.28
CA PHE A 40 -1.83 0.40 7.46
C PHE A 40 -2.39 0.67 8.87
N ALA A 41 -1.64 1.32 9.76
CA ALA A 41 -2.21 1.85 10.99
C ALA A 41 -3.14 3.05 10.77
N HIS A 42 -3.08 3.70 9.59
CA HIS A 42 -3.79 4.95 9.31
C HIS A 42 -4.93 4.78 8.30
N ARG A 43 -6.08 5.40 8.60
CA ARG A 43 -7.26 5.38 7.72
C ARG A 43 -6.98 5.87 6.29
N LYS A 44 -6.08 6.87 6.14
CA LYS A 44 -5.66 7.40 4.84
C LYS A 44 -5.04 6.33 3.93
N SER A 45 -4.31 5.37 4.49
CA SER A 45 -3.70 4.27 3.73
C SER A 45 -4.75 3.38 3.06
N TYR A 46 -5.89 3.16 3.71
CA TYR A 46 -7.00 2.40 3.14
C TYR A 46 -7.71 3.15 2.01
N PHE A 47 -7.88 4.48 2.13
CA PHE A 47 -8.42 5.28 1.02
C PHE A 47 -7.49 5.28 -0.19
N ILE A 48 -6.17 5.39 0.02
CA ILE A 48 -5.17 5.32 -1.05
C ILE A 48 -5.20 3.93 -1.71
N MET A 49 -5.13 2.86 -0.91
CA MET A 49 -5.16 1.49 -1.43
C MET A 49 -6.48 1.22 -2.18
N GLY A 50 -7.62 1.61 -1.60
CA GLY A 50 -8.93 1.49 -2.24
C GLY A 50 -8.99 2.24 -3.57
N GLY A 51 -8.48 3.47 -3.62
CA GLY A 51 -8.41 4.25 -4.86
C GLY A 51 -7.57 3.57 -5.95
N ILE A 52 -6.41 3.02 -5.59
CA ILE A 52 -5.55 2.26 -6.51
C ILE A 52 -6.28 1.03 -7.06
N LEU A 53 -6.93 0.25 -6.19
CA LEU A 53 -7.67 -0.95 -6.58
C LEU A 53 -8.87 -0.62 -7.46
N LEU A 54 -9.62 0.44 -7.14
CA LEU A 54 -10.76 0.90 -7.93
C LEU A 54 -10.32 1.37 -9.32
N ALA A 55 -9.22 2.13 -9.41
CA ALA A 55 -8.68 2.56 -10.69
C ALA A 55 -8.23 1.36 -11.55
N ALA A 56 -7.52 0.40 -10.96
CA ALA A 56 -7.12 -0.82 -11.65
C ALA A 56 -8.32 -1.64 -12.13
N ALA A 57 -9.36 -1.80 -11.30
CA ALA A 57 -10.59 -2.48 -11.66
C ALA A 57 -11.34 -1.76 -12.79
N ALA A 58 -11.45 -0.43 -12.73
CA ALA A 58 -12.09 0.36 -13.78
C ALA A 58 -11.39 0.18 -15.12
N ILE A 59 -10.05 0.25 -15.14
CA ILE A 59 -9.24 0.00 -16.35
C ILE A 59 -9.53 -1.39 -16.90
N ALA A 60 -9.47 -2.42 -16.05
CA ALA A 60 -9.72 -3.81 -16.47
C ALA A 60 -11.13 -4.01 -17.05
N LEU A 61 -12.16 -3.43 -16.43
CA LEU A 61 -13.55 -3.50 -16.89
C LEU A 61 -13.74 -2.78 -18.23
N ILE A 62 -13.16 -1.59 -18.39
CA ILE A 62 -13.20 -0.84 -19.65
C ILE A 62 -12.53 -1.65 -20.76
N SER A 63 -11.35 -2.22 -20.50
CA SER A 63 -10.65 -3.07 -21.47
C SER A 63 -11.46 -4.32 -21.84
N ALA A 64 -12.11 -4.97 -20.87
CA ALA A 64 -12.97 -6.12 -21.12
C ALA A 64 -14.20 -5.75 -21.98
N TYR A 65 -14.83 -4.59 -21.70
CA TYR A 65 -15.96 -4.08 -22.47
C TYR A 65 -15.61 -3.88 -23.95
N TYR A 66 -14.49 -3.21 -24.23
CA TYR A 66 -14.05 -2.98 -25.61
C TYR A 66 -13.71 -4.28 -26.34
N LYS A 67 -13.06 -5.24 -25.65
CA LYS A 67 -12.74 -6.56 -26.23
C LYS A 67 -14.00 -7.35 -26.61
N ASN A 68 -15.07 -7.25 -25.84
CA ASN A 68 -16.32 -7.99 -26.10
C ASN A 68 -17.22 -7.30 -27.14
N SER A 69 -16.93 -6.06 -27.53
CA SER A 69 -17.70 -5.27 -28.49
C SER A 69 -17.08 -5.25 -29.90
N SER A 70 -15.94 -5.93 -30.09
CA SER A 70 -15.27 -6.15 -31.38
C SER A 70 -15.55 -7.57 -31.88
#